data_AF-W5SHD1-F1
#
_entry.id   AF-W5SHD1-F1
#
_cell.length_a   1.000
_cell.length_b   1.000
_cell.length_c   1.000
_cell.angle_alpha   90.00
_cell.angle_beta   90.00
_cell.angle_gamma   90.00
#
_symmetry.space_group_name_H-M   'P 1'
#
loop_
_entity.id
_entity.type
_entity.pdbx_description
1 polymer ?
#
loop_
_entity_poly.entity_id
_entity_poly.type
_entity_poly.pdbx_seq_one_letter_code
_entity_poly.pdbx_strand_id
1 'polypeptide(L)'
;MNNLAYKTYRTEDLRMEFLNKGFTEEAVDFILLHNDNSNFEVLREKMNSLEQQMINVEQNLEKDIEFIRMEFNNKLENLDTKIDNVEKNLQKDISNLERSLLKEIERNNAVLREEMKKDNAVLRGEMKSNNSILREEMKKDNAVLREEMKSNNSILREEM
;
A
#
# COMPACT_ATOMS: atom_id res chain seq x y z
N MET A 1 69.07 -47.79 0.48
CA MET A 1 67.70 -47.45 0.94
C MET A 1 66.83 -48.65 0.64
N ASN A 2 66.49 -49.45 1.65
CA ASN A 2 65.63 -50.62 1.45
C ASN A 2 64.17 -50.18 1.47
N ASN A 3 63.49 -50.41 0.35
CA ASN A 3 62.08 -50.14 0.15
C ASN A 3 61.28 -51.12 1.02
N LEU A 4 60.70 -50.63 2.13
CA LEU A 4 59.75 -51.42 2.94
C LEU A 4 58.45 -51.52 2.15
N ALA A 5 58.32 -52.56 1.34
CA ALA A 5 57.04 -52.94 0.74
C ALA A 5 56.08 -53.31 1.88
N TYR A 6 55.06 -52.50 2.12
CA TYR A 6 53.96 -52.86 3.02
C TYR A 6 53.21 -54.04 2.39
N LYS A 7 53.43 -55.24 2.92
CA LYS A 7 52.59 -56.41 2.60
C LYS A 7 51.24 -56.21 3.27
N THR A 8 50.18 -56.17 2.47
CA THR A 8 48.80 -56.35 2.96
C THR A 8 48.61 -57.82 3.25
N TYR A 9 48.68 -58.22 4.52
CA TYR A 9 48.36 -59.57 4.95
C TYR A 9 46.86 -59.67 5.25
N ARG A 10 46.20 -60.75 4.81
CA ARG A 10 44.85 -61.07 5.31
C ARG A 10 44.98 -61.60 6.74
N THR A 11 43.93 -61.49 7.54
CA THR A 11 43.91 -61.98 8.94
C THR A 11 44.33 -63.45 9.03
N GLU A 12 43.96 -64.27 8.06
CA GLU A 12 44.34 -65.69 7.98
C GLU A 12 45.85 -65.87 7.72
N ASP A 13 46.44 -65.02 6.88
CA ASP A 13 47.87 -65.06 6.58
C ASP A 13 48.69 -64.68 7.84
N LEU A 14 48.21 -63.68 8.60
CA LEU A 14 48.79 -63.30 9.90
C LEU A 14 48.64 -64.40 10.95
N ARG A 15 47.46 -65.01 11.04
CA ARG A 15 47.16 -66.12 11.96
C ARG A 15 48.16 -67.26 11.77
N MET A 16 48.34 -67.70 10.53
CA MET A 16 49.29 -68.75 10.19
C MET A 16 50.74 -68.36 10.48
N GLU A 17 51.11 -67.09 10.28
CA GLU A 17 52.46 -66.61 10.60
C GLU A 17 52.75 -66.66 12.11
N PHE A 18 51.79 -66.30 12.96
CA PHE A 18 51.96 -66.39 14.41
C PHE A 18 52.01 -67.84 14.90
N LEU A 19 51.15 -68.73 14.38
CA LEU A 19 51.20 -70.15 14.71
C LEU A 19 52.54 -70.78 14.32
N ASN A 20 53.05 -70.47 13.12
CA ASN A 20 54.35 -70.93 12.66
C ASN A 20 55.53 -70.41 13.50
N LYS A 21 55.35 -69.28 14.20
CA LYS A 21 56.32 -68.72 15.16
C LYS A 21 56.21 -69.36 16.55
N GLY A 22 55.32 -70.32 16.75
CA GLY A 22 55.16 -71.08 17.99
C GLY A 22 54.22 -70.45 19.02
N PHE A 23 53.44 -69.44 18.63
CA PHE A 23 52.34 -68.97 19.47
C PHE A 23 51.22 -70.01 19.50
N THR A 24 50.55 -70.17 20.64
CA THR A 24 49.41 -71.09 20.75
C THR A 24 48.20 -70.50 20.05
N GLU A 25 47.26 -71.35 19.59
CA GLU A 25 46.02 -70.88 18.97
C GLU A 25 45.27 -69.90 19.86
N GLU A 26 45.25 -70.13 21.17
CA GLU A 26 44.59 -69.26 22.14
C GLU A 26 45.24 -67.88 22.22
N ALA A 27 46.58 -67.80 22.15
CA ALA A 27 47.30 -66.53 22.17
C ALA A 27 47.12 -65.76 20.86
N VAL A 28 47.09 -66.45 19.72
CA VAL A 28 46.85 -65.86 18.40
C VAL A 28 45.41 -65.36 18.30
N ASP A 29 44.44 -66.15 18.73
CA ASP A 29 43.03 -65.78 18.77
C ASP A 29 42.80 -64.62 19.77
N PHE A 30 43.54 -64.56 20.88
CA PHE A 30 43.54 -63.38 21.75
C PHE A 30 44.07 -62.13 21.04
N ILE A 31 45.21 -62.20 20.36
CA ILE A 31 45.82 -61.04 19.69
C ILE A 31 45.02 -60.59 18.46
N LEU A 32 44.45 -61.51 17.69
CA LEU A 32 43.75 -61.21 16.44
C LEU A 32 42.25 -60.97 16.63
N LEU A 33 41.62 -61.62 17.61
CA LEU A 33 40.17 -61.52 17.85
C LEU A 33 39.82 -60.72 19.12
N HIS A 34 40.72 -60.65 20.11
CA HIS A 34 40.54 -59.85 21.34
C HIS A 34 41.32 -58.53 21.31
N ASN A 35 41.70 -58.04 20.13
CA ASN A 35 42.21 -56.67 19.96
C ASN A 35 41.04 -55.68 20.12
N ASP A 36 40.58 -55.45 21.35
CA ASP A 36 39.66 -54.41 21.84
C ASP A 36 38.68 -53.81 20.81
N ASN A 37 38.00 -54.66 20.03
CA ASN A 37 36.98 -54.23 19.06
C ASN A 37 35.76 -53.62 19.77
N SER A 38 35.68 -53.79 21.09
CA SER A 38 34.77 -53.07 21.98
C SER A 38 34.88 -51.55 21.82
N ASN A 39 36.08 -51.00 21.57
CA ASN A 39 36.24 -49.57 21.36
C ASN A 39 35.62 -49.09 20.04
N PHE A 40 35.67 -49.90 18.98
CA PHE A 40 35.03 -49.59 17.70
C PHE A 40 33.51 -49.70 17.76
N GLU A 41 32.98 -50.72 18.45
CA GLU A 41 31.53 -50.88 18.61
C GLU A 41 30.94 -49.76 19.48
N VAL A 42 31.61 -49.40 20.59
CA VAL A 42 31.22 -48.24 21.41
C VAL A 42 31.27 -46.94 20.60
N LEU A 43 32.27 -46.77 19.73
CA LEU A 43 32.36 -45.59 18.86
C LEU A 43 31.22 -45.56 17.83
N ARG A 44 30.89 -46.71 17.22
CA ARG A 44 29.77 -46.84 16.28
C ARG A 44 28.45 -46.48 16.95
N GLU A 45 28.17 -47.01 18.14
CA GLU A 45 26.93 -46.69 18.87
C GLU A 45 26.86 -45.20 19.25
N LYS A 46 27.97 -44.60 19.65
CA LYS A 46 28.03 -43.14 19.90
C LYS A 46 27.80 -42.33 18.62
N MET A 47 28.35 -42.76 17.49
CA MET A 47 28.11 -42.11 16.19
C MET A 47 26.64 -42.20 15.79
N ASN A 48 26.02 -43.38 15.91
CA ASN A 48 24.59 -43.56 15.63
C ASN A 48 23.72 -42.68 16.54
N SER A 49 24.07 -42.59 17.83
CA SER A 49 23.37 -41.72 18.78
C SER A 49 23.49 -40.25 18.42
N LEU A 50 24.70 -39.79 18.03
CA LEU A 50 24.93 -38.42 17.57
C LEU A 50 24.17 -38.12 16.28
N GLU A 51 24.15 -39.05 15.33
CA GLU A 51 23.39 -38.92 14.07
C GLU A 51 21.89 -38.73 14.37
N GLN A 52 21.33 -39.54 15.27
CA GLN A 52 19.93 -39.38 15.66
C GLN A 52 19.66 -38.06 16.38
N GLN A 53 20.59 -37.59 17.24
CA GLN A 53 20.49 -36.28 17.87
C GLN A 53 20.51 -35.15 16.82
N MET A 54 21.37 -35.26 15.81
CA MET A 54 21.47 -34.29 14.72
C MET A 54 20.18 -34.23 13.91
N ILE A 55 19.63 -35.38 13.51
CA ILE A 55 18.33 -35.47 12.81
C ILE A 55 17.22 -34.84 13.65
N ASN A 56 17.18 -35.08 14.96
CA ASN A 56 16.17 -34.50 15.84
C ASN A 56 16.29 -32.96 15.89
N VAL A 57 17.51 -32.43 15.93
CA VAL A 57 17.74 -30.97 15.89
C VAL A 57 17.30 -30.39 14.55
N GLU A 58 17.65 -31.03 13.44
CA GLU A 58 17.22 -30.60 12.09
C GLU A 58 15.69 -30.54 11.98
N GLN A 59 15.00 -31.60 12.41
CA GLN A 59 13.52 -31.65 12.40
C GLN A 59 12.87 -30.58 13.27
N ASN A 60 13.48 -30.25 14.42
CA ASN A 60 12.96 -29.19 15.28
C ASN A 60 13.16 -27.82 14.63
N LEU A 61 14.31 -27.56 14.02
CA LEU A 61 14.57 -26.32 13.30
C LEU A 61 13.65 -26.15 12.09
N GLU A 62 13.36 -27.23 11.34
CA GLU A 62 12.40 -27.20 10.24
C GLU A 62 11.00 -26.79 10.71
N LYS A 63 10.53 -27.37 11.83
CA LYS A 63 9.24 -27.01 12.44
C LYS A 63 9.20 -25.56 12.90
N ASP A 64 10.26 -25.07 13.55
CA ASP A 64 10.34 -23.69 14.00
C ASP A 64 10.32 -22.72 12.81
N ILE A 65 11.03 -23.04 11.72
CA ILE A 65 11.02 -22.24 10.49
C ILE A 65 9.62 -22.23 9.86
N GLU A 66 8.95 -23.38 9.79
CA GLU A 66 7.59 -23.48 9.26
C GLU A 66 6.59 -22.67 10.10
N PHE A 67 6.69 -22.78 11.43
CA PHE A 67 5.86 -22.00 12.36
C PHE A 67 6.06 -20.50 12.16
N ILE A 68 7.30 -20.04 12.10
CA ILE A 68 7.63 -18.62 11.85
C ILE A 68 7.07 -18.17 10.50
N ARG A 69 7.25 -18.96 9.43
CA ARG A 69 6.69 -18.65 8.10
C ARG A 69 5.17 -18.49 8.14
N MET A 70 4.48 -19.40 8.83
CA MET A 70 3.02 -19.33 9.00
C MET A 70 2.61 -18.07 9.76
N GLU A 71 3.30 -17.73 10.86
CA GLU A 71 3.02 -16.52 11.63
C GLU A 71 3.23 -15.24 10.79
N PHE A 72 4.30 -15.19 10.00
CA PHE A 72 4.57 -14.06 9.10
C PHE A 72 3.50 -13.92 8.02
N ASN A 73 3.10 -15.02 7.38
CA ASN A 73 2.05 -14.99 6.35
C ASN A 73 0.72 -14.50 6.94
N ASN A 74 0.33 -15.00 8.12
CA ASN A 74 -0.86 -14.52 8.81
C ASN A 74 -0.80 -13.01 9.13
N LYS A 75 0.38 -12.49 9.51
CA LYS A 75 0.57 -11.05 9.74
C LYS A 75 0.44 -10.25 8.45
N LEU A 76 0.97 -10.75 7.32
CA LEU A 76 0.84 -10.12 6.01
C LEU A 76 -0.62 -10.06 5.55
N GLU A 77 -1.35 -11.17 5.61
CA GLU A 77 -2.78 -11.22 5.25
C GLU A 77 -3.63 -10.26 6.10
N ASN A 78 -3.32 -10.16 7.40
CA ASN A 78 -3.97 -9.20 8.28
C ASN A 78 -3.65 -7.74 7.90
N LEU A 79 -2.43 -7.45 7.45
CA LEU A 79 -2.05 -6.12 6.97
C LEU A 79 -2.75 -5.79 5.66
N ASP A 80 -2.78 -6.72 4.70
CA ASP A 80 -3.50 -6.55 3.43
C ASP A 80 -4.98 -6.24 3.68
N THR A 81 -5.62 -7.00 4.57
CA THR A 81 -7.02 -6.76 4.97
C THR A 81 -7.21 -5.37 5.60
N LYS A 82 -6.25 -4.89 6.41
CA LYS A 82 -6.30 -3.54 6.99
C LYS A 82 -6.12 -2.46 5.92
N ILE A 83 -5.21 -2.66 4.98
CA ILE A 83 -4.95 -1.75 3.86
C ILE A 83 -6.22 -1.63 3.00
N ASP A 84 -6.84 -2.74 2.61
CA ASP A 84 -8.08 -2.76 1.84
C ASP A 84 -9.21 -1.99 2.52
N ASN A 85 -9.33 -2.13 3.85
CA ASN A 85 -10.34 -1.42 4.63
C ASN A 85 -10.06 0.08 4.67
N VAL A 86 -8.80 0.49 4.84
CA VAL A 86 -8.41 1.90 4.78
C VAL A 86 -8.70 2.49 3.40
N GLU A 87 -8.34 1.78 2.32
CA GLU A 87 -8.59 2.22 0.95
C GLU A 87 -10.09 2.42 0.67
N LYS A 88 -10.92 1.44 1.04
CA LYS A 88 -12.39 1.55 0.90
C LYS A 88 -12.98 2.73 1.66
N ASN A 89 -12.49 2.99 2.87
CA ASN A 89 -12.95 4.12 3.68
C ASN A 89 -12.53 5.46 3.06
N LEU A 90 -11.28 5.58 2.61
CA LEU A 90 -10.80 6.79 1.94
C LEU A 90 -11.57 7.06 0.64
N GLN A 91 -11.85 6.03 -0.16
CA GLN A 91 -12.65 6.17 -1.38
C GLN A 91 -14.07 6.69 -1.09
N LYS A 92 -14.69 6.18 -0.01
CA LYS A 92 -16.00 6.65 0.45
C LYS A 92 -15.95 8.10 0.92
N ASP A 93 -14.94 8.48 1.69
CA ASP A 93 -14.78 9.84 2.21
C ASP A 93 -14.56 10.85 1.08
N ILE A 94 -13.70 10.52 0.10
CA ILE A 94 -13.51 11.32 -1.12
C ILE A 94 -14.84 11.50 -1.86
N SER A 95 -15.58 10.41 -2.07
CA SER A 95 -16.87 10.46 -2.78
C SER A 95 -17.91 11.34 -2.05
N ASN A 96 -17.90 11.32 -0.72
CA ASN A 96 -18.78 12.17 0.11
C ASN A 96 -18.38 13.65 0.04
N LEU A 97 -17.07 13.94 0.05
CA LEU A 97 -16.54 15.30 -0.09
C LEU A 97 -16.88 15.88 -1.47
N GLU A 98 -16.65 15.13 -2.55
CA GLU A 98 -17.00 15.54 -3.91
C GLU A 98 -18.49 15.89 -4.03
N ARG A 99 -19.36 15.02 -3.50
CA ARG A 99 -20.81 15.26 -3.51
C ARG A 99 -21.21 16.49 -2.70
N SER A 100 -20.53 16.74 -1.58
CA SER A 100 -20.81 17.90 -0.72
C SER A 100 -20.39 19.20 -1.41
N LEU A 101 -19.21 19.21 -2.03
CA LEU A 101 -18.69 20.33 -2.79
C LEU A 101 -19.58 20.65 -4.00
N LEU A 102 -20.02 19.65 -4.75
CA LEU A 102 -20.96 19.85 -5.87
C LEU A 102 -22.27 20.51 -5.41
N LYS A 103 -22.85 20.04 -4.31
CA LYS A 103 -24.07 20.65 -3.73
C LYS A 103 -23.84 22.09 -3.29
N GLU A 104 -22.67 22.41 -2.75
CA GLU A 104 -22.34 23.78 -2.34
C GLU A 104 -22.20 24.71 -3.55
N ILE A 105 -21.50 24.27 -4.59
CA ILE A 105 -21.37 24.99 -5.85
C ILE A 105 -22.75 25.23 -6.48
N GLU A 106 -23.62 24.22 -6.52
CA GLU A 106 -24.98 24.35 -7.05
C GLU A 106 -25.80 25.39 -6.27
N ARG A 107 -25.71 25.39 -4.93
CA ARG A 107 -26.39 26.39 -4.08
C ARG A 107 -25.86 27.79 -4.34
N ASN A 108 -24.54 27.97 -4.36
CA ASN A 108 -23.93 29.27 -4.60
C ASN A 108 -24.30 29.82 -5.98
N ASN A 109 -24.30 28.97 -7.01
CA ASN A 109 -24.76 29.33 -8.34
C ASN A 109 -26.25 29.73 -8.38
N ALA A 110 -27.09 29.05 -7.60
CA ALA A 110 -28.50 29.41 -7.49
C ALA A 110 -28.69 30.79 -6.82
N VAL A 111 -27.95 31.08 -5.75
CA VAL A 111 -27.96 32.38 -5.07
C VAL A 111 -27.53 33.50 -6.03
N LEU A 112 -26.39 33.34 -6.71
CA LEU A 112 -25.88 34.32 -7.67
C LEU A 112 -26.89 34.59 -8.80
N ARG A 113 -27.56 33.56 -9.33
CA ARG A 113 -28.61 33.74 -10.35
C ARG A 113 -29.79 34.56 -9.84
N GLU A 114 -30.20 34.36 -8.60
CA GLU A 114 -31.31 35.12 -8.01
C GLU A 114 -30.92 36.57 -7.70
N GLU A 115 -29.70 36.82 -7.23
CA GLU A 115 -29.15 38.18 -7.06
C GLU A 115 -29.12 38.92 -8.40
N MET A 116 -28.55 38.31 -9.44
CA MET A 116 -28.53 38.90 -10.78
C MET A 116 -29.92 39.21 -11.34
N LYS A 117 -30.93 38.37 -11.05
CA LYS A 117 -32.31 38.64 -11.45
C LYS A 117 -32.89 39.85 -10.73
N LYS A 118 -32.65 39.98 -9.43
CA LYS A 118 -33.10 41.13 -8.63
C LYS A 118 -32.46 42.42 -9.12
N ASP A 119 -31.16 42.44 -9.32
CA ASP A 119 -30.43 43.62 -9.81
C ASP A 119 -30.93 44.04 -11.19
N ASN A 120 -31.13 43.08 -12.10
CA ASN A 120 -31.71 43.35 -13.42
C ASN A 120 -33.15 43.90 -13.33
N ALA A 121 -33.95 43.47 -12.36
CA ALA A 121 -35.30 43.98 -12.15
C ALA A 121 -35.27 45.43 -11.65
N VAL A 122 -34.36 45.75 -10.71
CA VAL A 122 -34.13 47.11 -10.21
C VAL A 122 -33.71 48.04 -11.35
N LEU A 123 -32.68 47.68 -12.12
CA LEU A 123 -32.20 48.47 -13.27
C LEU A 123 -33.31 48.73 -14.30
N ARG A 124 -34.14 47.72 -14.60
CA ARG A 124 -35.31 47.89 -15.49
C ARG A 124 -36.35 48.84 -14.92
N GLY A 125 -36.56 48.84 -13.60
CA GLY A 125 -37.45 49.76 -12.91
C GLY A 125 -36.95 51.20 -13.00
N GLU A 126 -35.67 51.43 -12.70
CA GLU A 126 -35.02 52.73 -12.80
C GLU A 126 -35.09 53.30 -14.22
N MET A 127 -34.76 52.49 -15.23
CA MET A 127 -34.86 52.91 -16.64
C MET A 127 -36.29 53.33 -17.03
N LYS A 128 -37.32 52.61 -16.55
CA LYS A 128 -38.72 52.98 -16.81
C LYS A 128 -39.08 54.30 -16.15
N SER A 129 -38.65 54.50 -14.91
CA SER A 129 -38.88 55.75 -14.17
C SER A 129 -38.22 56.94 -14.86
N ASN A 130 -36.93 56.81 -15.18
CA ASN A 130 -36.16 57.85 -15.88
C ASN A 130 -36.80 58.20 -17.24
N ASN A 131 -37.23 57.19 -18.02
CA ASN A 131 -37.93 57.43 -19.28
C ASN A 131 -39.27 58.16 -19.09
N SER A 132 -39.99 57.92 -17.98
CA SER A 132 -41.23 58.64 -17.68
C SER A 132 -40.96 60.10 -17.31
N ILE A 133 -39.93 60.35 -16.50
CA ILE A 133 -39.50 61.69 -16.11
C ILE A 133 -39.13 62.50 -17.35
N LEU A 134 -38.26 61.95 -18.21
CA LEU A 134 -37.81 62.62 -19.44
C LEU A 134 -38.98 62.97 -20.36
N ARG A 135 -39.98 62.07 -20.49
CA ARG A 135 -41.19 62.35 -21.29
C ARG A 135 -42.02 63.49 -20.72
N GLU A 136 -42.15 63.59 -19.40
CA GLU A 136 -42.89 64.67 -18.76
C GLU A 136 -42.15 66.01 -18.86
N GLU A 137 -40.83 66.01 -18.71
CA GLU A 137 -39.99 67.20 -18.95
C GLU A 137 -40.15 67.71 -20.38
N MET A 138 -40.00 66.82 -21.38
CA MET A 138 -40.19 67.20 -22.79
C MET A 138 -41.60 67.74 -23.09
N LYS A 139 -42.65 67.24 -22.43
CA LYS A 139 -44.00 67.79 -22.60
C LYS A 139 -44.11 69.20 -22.03
N LYS A 140 -43.54 69.44 -20.85
CA LYS A 140 -43.52 70.76 -20.22
C LYS A 140 -42.76 71.76 -21.09
N ASP A 141 -41.58 71.41 -21.56
CA ASP A 141 -40.77 72.28 -22.42
C ASP A 141 -41.50 72.62 -23.72
N ASN A 142 -42.14 71.62 -24.36
CA ASN A 142 -42.97 71.85 -25.55
C ASN A 142 -44.18 72.75 -25.26
N ALA A 143 -44.77 72.67 -24.07
CA ALA A 143 -45.88 73.55 -23.68
C ALA A 143 -45.41 75.00 -23.51
N VAL A 144 -44.27 75.20 -22.83
CA VAL A 144 -43.64 76.52 -22.67
C VAL A 144 -43.34 77.14 -24.03
N LEU A 145 -42.65 76.42 -24.91
CA LEU A 145 -42.33 76.90 -26.27
C LEU A 145 -43.59 77.29 -27.07
N ARG A 146 -44.70 76.55 -26.92
CA ARG A 146 -45.97 76.90 -27.58
C ARG A 146 -46.57 78.20 -27.07
N GLU A 147 -46.54 78.42 -25.75
CA GLU A 147 -47.03 79.67 -25.17
C GLU A 147 -46.15 80.87 -25.55
N GLU A 148 -44.82 80.70 -25.56
CA GLU A 148 -43.88 81.71 -26.05
C GLU A 148 -44.16 82.07 -27.52
N MET A 149 -44.35 81.08 -28.39
CA MET A 149 -44.67 81.35 -29.79
C MET A 149 -46.02 82.05 -29.98
N LYS A 150 -47.05 81.71 -29.18
CA LYS A 150 -48.34 82.41 -29.22
C LYS A 150 -48.19 83.86 -28.80
N SER A 151 -47.44 84.12 -27.72
CA SER A 151 -47.18 85.46 -27.22
C SER A 151 -46.44 86.30 -28.26
N ASN A 152 -45.35 85.78 -28.83
CA ASN A 152 -44.60 86.45 -29.89
C ASN A 152 -45.45 86.78 -31.12
N ASN A 153 -46.31 85.84 -31.55
CA ASN A 153 -47.23 86.08 -32.67
C ASN A 153 -48.29 87.15 -32.36
N SER A 154 -48.71 87.30 -31.10
CA SER A 154 -49.63 88.37 -30.69
C SER A 154 -48.94 89.73 -30.79
N ILE A 155 -47.73 89.84 -30.24
CA ILE A 155 -46.92 91.07 -30.28
C ILE A 155 -46.69 91.51 -31.74
N LEU A 156 -46.27 90.59 -32.61
CA LEU A 156 -46.01 90.90 -34.02
C LEU A 156 -47.25 91.45 -34.75
N ARG A 157 -48.46 91.03 -34.36
CA ARG A 157 -49.72 91.53 -34.94
C ARG A 157 -50.11 92.92 -34.42
N GLU A 158 -49.68 93.27 -33.21
CA GLU A 158 -49.89 94.61 -32.65
C GLU A 158 -48.91 95.63 -33.23
N GLU A 159 -47.74 95.17 -33.71
CA GLU A 159 -46.69 96.02 -34.31
C GLU A 159 -46.86 96.30 -35.81
N MET A 160 -47.70 95.55 -36.54
CA MET A 160 -47.96 95.71 -37.99
C MET A 160 -49.25 96.49 -38.27
#